data_AF-A0A9W9DC99-F1
#
_entry.id   AF-A0A9W9DC99-F1
#
_cell.length_a   1.000
_cell.length_b   1.000
_cell.length_c   1.000
_cell.angle_alpha   90.00
_cell.angle_beta   90.00
_cell.angle_gamma   90.00
#
_symmetry.space_group_name_H-M   'P 1'
#
loop_
_entity.id
_entity.type
_entity.pdbx_description
1 polymer ?
#
loop_
_entity_poly.entity_id
_entity_poly.type
_entity_poly.pdbx_seq_one_letter_code
_entity_poly.pdbx_strand_id
1 'polypeptide(L)'
;DHFVRPVIEQFVQAWSPEFKVSRAASSEVPVVVEAGILLSVNDLPAARKVAGLQGIRSSFICSICQLRGTDQAFNTNCDHWNLRDVHELRYWANAYKNASNFAEQMKIWDDHGVRWSSLWLLDYWNPTRMLVIDSMHCLLEGLIQYHCRHVLRVDASSTKISSDGLKHAFDFLMMMI
;
A
#
# COMPACT_ATOMS: atom_id res chain seq x y z
N ASP A 1 15.29 -3.74 0.04
CA ASP A 1 14.67 -2.48 0.49
C ASP A 1 15.77 -1.53 0.93
N HIS A 2 16.33 -0.80 -0.04
CA HIS A 2 17.60 -0.08 0.14
C HIS A 2 17.46 1.43 -0.02
N PHE A 3 16.43 1.90 -0.74
CA PHE A 3 16.25 3.32 -1.03
C PHE A 3 15.49 4.06 0.06
N VAL A 4 14.44 3.45 0.62
CA VAL A 4 13.59 4.10 1.65
C VAL A 4 14.20 3.96 3.03
N ARG A 5 14.96 2.88 3.26
CA ARG A 5 15.53 2.54 4.56
C ARG A 5 16.32 3.67 5.24
N PRO A 6 17.25 4.40 4.57
CA PRO A 6 17.99 5.48 5.21
C PRO A 6 17.08 6.61 5.74
N VAL A 7 15.96 6.87 5.05
CA VAL A 7 14.96 7.85 5.49
C VAL A 7 14.22 7.32 6.72
N ILE A 8 13.78 6.05 6.69
CA ILE A 8 13.09 5.45 7.84
C ILE A 8 13.97 5.41 9.08
N GLU A 9 15.26 5.08 8.94
CA GLU A 9 16.20 5.05 10.07
C GLU A 9 16.35 6.45 10.71
N GLN A 10 16.27 7.54 9.94
CA GLN A 10 16.23 8.90 10.51
C GLN A 10 14.95 9.15 11.30
N PHE A 11 13.79 8.69 10.81
CA PHE A 11 12.53 8.82 11.55
C PHE A 11 12.48 7.94 12.81
N VAL A 12 13.10 6.76 12.79
CA VAL A 12 13.25 5.94 14.01
C VAL A 12 14.04 6.69 15.08
N GLN A 13 15.12 7.36 14.68
CA GLN A 13 15.90 8.19 15.62
C GLN A 13 15.10 9.41 16.09
N ALA A 14 14.40 10.10 15.17
CA ALA A 14 13.64 11.29 15.46
C ALA A 14 12.34 11.03 16.24
N TRP A 15 11.84 9.80 16.24
CA TRP A 15 10.72 9.38 17.09
C TRP A 15 11.14 9.10 18.53
N SER A 16 12.45 9.03 18.81
CA SER A 16 12.96 8.88 20.18
C SER A 16 12.76 10.18 20.97
N PRO A 17 12.27 10.11 22.22
CA PRO A 17 12.05 11.28 23.08
C PRO A 17 13.33 12.07 23.43
N GLU A 18 14.51 11.59 22.99
CA GLU A 18 15.80 12.21 23.25
C GLU A 18 16.43 12.90 22.03
N PHE A 19 15.74 12.91 20.88
CA PHE A 19 16.29 13.53 19.67
C PHE A 19 16.37 15.05 19.82
N LYS A 20 17.61 15.57 19.82
CA LYS A 20 17.91 17.00 20.01
C LYS A 20 18.44 17.62 18.75
N VAL A 21 17.87 18.75 18.36
CA VAL A 21 18.42 19.62 17.31
C VAL A 21 19.16 20.76 17.99
N SER A 22 20.39 21.04 17.52
CA SER A 22 21.26 22.05 18.13
C SER A 22 20.70 23.46 18.05
N ARG A 23 19.98 23.79 16.97
CA ARG A 23 19.30 25.07 16.75
C ARG A 23 18.00 24.84 15.98
N ALA A 24 16.96 25.57 16.38
CA ALA A 24 15.72 25.67 15.61
C ALA A 24 15.55 27.13 15.13
N ALA A 25 14.77 27.36 14.07
CA ALA A 25 14.50 28.73 13.62
C ALA A 25 13.91 29.62 14.73
N SER A 26 13.23 29.01 15.71
CA SER A 26 12.62 29.66 16.87
C SER A 26 13.47 29.64 18.15
N SER A 27 14.64 28.99 18.16
CA SER A 27 15.46 28.81 19.37
C SER A 27 16.95 28.68 19.07
N GLU A 28 17.77 29.47 19.76
CA GLU A 28 19.24 29.36 19.77
C GLU A 28 19.76 28.31 20.75
N VAL A 29 18.90 27.78 21.62
CA VAL A 29 19.20 26.70 22.57
C VAL A 29 18.76 25.36 21.96
N PRO A 30 19.46 24.24 22.24
CA PRO A 30 19.04 22.92 21.77
C PRO A 30 17.61 22.59 22.17
N VAL A 31 16.83 22.10 21.21
CA VAL A 31 15.41 21.75 21.39
C VAL A 31 15.24 20.25 21.15
N VAL A 32 14.42 19.61 21.98
CA VAL A 32 13.97 18.23 21.75
C VAL A 32 12.86 18.25 20.72
N VAL A 33 12.99 17.43 19.67
CA VAL A 33 12.02 17.35 18.58
C VAL A 33 11.63 15.91 18.38
N GLU A 34 10.33 15.67 18.26
CA GLU A 34 9.78 14.38 17.85
C GLU A 34 9.26 14.48 16.42
N ALA A 35 9.66 13.56 15.55
CA ALA A 35 9.17 13.49 14.17
C ALA A 35 8.75 12.06 13.81
N GLY A 36 7.64 11.95 13.09
CA GLY A 36 7.09 10.67 12.68
C GLY A 36 6.41 10.75 11.32
N ILE A 37 6.44 9.64 10.60
CA ILE A 37 5.65 9.43 9.37
C ILE A 37 4.22 9.05 9.76
N LEU A 38 3.23 9.88 9.41
CA LEU A 38 1.82 9.60 9.69
C LEU A 38 1.12 8.81 8.58
N LEU A 39 1.42 9.13 7.32
CA LEU A 39 0.79 8.51 6.15
C LEU A 39 1.82 8.27 5.05
N SER A 40 1.67 7.17 4.35
CA SER A 40 2.37 6.88 3.10
C SER A 40 1.35 6.95 1.96
N VAL A 41 1.40 8.05 1.19
CA VAL A 41 0.50 8.30 0.06
C VAL A 41 1.21 7.89 -1.22
N ASN A 42 0.68 6.89 -1.92
CA ASN A 42 1.26 6.41 -3.18
C ASN A 42 0.15 5.89 -4.11
N ASP A 43 0.44 5.74 -5.40
CA ASP A 43 -0.40 4.91 -6.25
C ASP A 43 -0.50 3.47 -5.71
N LEU A 44 -1.47 2.69 -6.18
CA LEU A 44 -1.71 1.34 -5.66
C LEU A 44 -0.48 0.41 -5.77
N PRO A 45 0.27 0.35 -6.88
CA PRO A 45 1.43 -0.52 -7.01
C PRO A 45 2.56 -0.12 -6.08
N ALA A 46 2.89 1.18 -6.01
CA ALA A 46 3.97 1.65 -5.14
C ALA A 46 3.57 1.51 -3.67
N ALA A 47 2.31 1.77 -3.31
CA ALA A 47 1.81 1.58 -1.95
C ALA A 47 2.02 0.13 -1.48
N ARG A 48 1.61 -0.85 -2.29
CA ARG A 48 1.82 -2.27 -1.93
C ARG A 48 3.30 -2.61 -1.90
N LYS A 49 4.08 -2.13 -2.85
CA LYS A 49 5.53 -2.41 -2.93
C LYS A 49 6.30 -1.86 -1.73
N VAL A 50 6.01 -0.63 -1.30
CA VAL A 50 6.67 0.04 -0.16
C VAL A 50 6.22 -0.56 1.17
N ALA A 51 4.94 -0.94 1.30
CA ALA A 51 4.43 -1.62 2.48
C ALA A 51 4.88 -3.09 2.59
N GLY A 52 5.48 -3.66 1.54
CA GLY A 52 5.86 -5.06 1.50
C GLY A 52 4.65 -5.99 1.36
N LEU A 53 3.58 -5.55 0.70
CA LEU A 53 2.39 -6.34 0.43
C LEU A 53 2.42 -6.92 -0.99
N GLN A 54 1.72 -8.04 -1.17
CA GLN A 54 1.55 -8.67 -2.48
C GLN A 54 0.91 -7.71 -3.50
N GLY A 55 1.42 -7.75 -4.73
CA GLY A 55 1.02 -6.84 -5.81
C GLY A 55 -0.46 -6.95 -6.18
N ILE A 56 -0.91 -6.06 -7.05
CA ILE A 56 -2.32 -5.88 -7.42
C ILE A 56 -2.96 -7.15 -8.01
N ARG A 57 -2.18 -7.97 -8.72
CA ARG A 57 -2.62 -9.23 -9.34
C ARG A 57 -2.65 -10.43 -8.39
N SER A 58 -2.44 -10.21 -7.09
CA SER A 58 -2.51 -11.28 -6.10
C SER A 58 -3.94 -11.68 -5.77
N SER A 59 -4.08 -12.84 -5.12
CA SER A 59 -5.33 -13.21 -4.45
C SER A 59 -5.69 -12.23 -3.34
N PHE A 60 -4.73 -11.48 -2.77
CA PHE A 60 -4.97 -10.46 -1.77
C PHE A 60 -5.40 -9.13 -2.38
N ILE A 61 -6.70 -8.91 -2.49
CA ILE A 61 -7.23 -7.73 -3.20
C ILE A 61 -7.26 -6.44 -2.37
N CYS A 62 -7.07 -6.52 -1.05
CA CYS A 62 -7.09 -5.37 -0.14
C CYS A 62 -5.89 -5.33 0.81
N SER A 63 -5.39 -4.11 1.11
CA SER A 63 -4.39 -3.84 2.15
C SER A 63 -4.99 -3.71 3.56
N ILE A 64 -6.29 -3.45 3.66
CA ILE A 64 -7.00 -3.17 4.91
C ILE A 64 -7.69 -4.43 5.45
N CYS A 65 -8.41 -5.16 4.60
CA CYS A 65 -9.15 -6.35 4.97
C CYS A 65 -8.54 -7.64 4.39
N GLN A 66 -9.09 -8.77 4.83
CA GLN A 66 -8.68 -10.12 4.45
C GLN A 66 -9.42 -10.66 3.22
N LEU A 67 -10.13 -9.83 2.46
CA LEU A 67 -10.78 -10.28 1.23
C LEU A 67 -9.75 -10.88 0.26
N ARG A 68 -10.09 -12.04 -0.28
CA ARG A 68 -9.28 -12.78 -1.23
C ARG A 68 -10.07 -13.12 -2.49
N GLY A 69 -9.39 -13.17 -3.63
CA GLY A 69 -9.97 -13.56 -4.91
C GLY A 69 -10.65 -12.39 -5.64
N THR A 70 -10.59 -12.41 -6.97
CA THR A 70 -11.21 -11.39 -7.83
C THR A 70 -12.74 -11.46 -7.81
N ASP A 71 -13.31 -12.61 -7.44
CA ASP A 71 -14.74 -12.80 -7.22
C ASP A 71 -15.28 -11.93 -6.08
N GLN A 72 -14.44 -11.64 -5.07
CA GLN A 72 -14.78 -10.78 -3.94
C GLN A 72 -14.60 -9.28 -4.23
N ALA A 73 -14.11 -8.90 -5.43
CA ALA A 73 -13.82 -7.50 -5.76
C ALA A 73 -15.05 -6.58 -5.71
N PHE A 74 -16.24 -7.14 -5.96
CA PHE A 74 -17.51 -6.41 -5.92
C PHE A 74 -18.26 -6.58 -4.58
N ASN A 75 -17.65 -7.25 -3.60
CA ASN A 75 -18.21 -7.32 -2.25
C ASN A 75 -18.14 -5.91 -1.65
N THR A 76 -19.30 -5.28 -1.50
CA THR A 76 -19.47 -3.93 -0.93
C THR A 76 -20.04 -3.96 0.49
N ASN A 77 -20.32 -5.14 1.03
CA ASN A 77 -20.88 -5.31 2.37
C ASN A 77 -19.75 -5.27 3.42
N CYS A 78 -19.38 -4.06 3.82
CA CYS A 78 -18.28 -3.81 4.74
C CYS A 78 -18.49 -4.35 6.16
N ASP A 79 -19.74 -4.61 6.57
CA ASP A 79 -20.07 -5.15 7.90
C ASP A 79 -19.46 -6.54 8.13
N HIS A 80 -19.16 -7.26 7.06
CA HIS A 80 -18.59 -8.61 7.10
C HIS A 80 -17.10 -8.67 6.75
N TRP A 81 -16.43 -7.52 6.58
CA TRP A 81 -15.02 -7.51 6.22
C TRP A 81 -14.14 -7.68 7.45
N ASN A 82 -13.47 -8.83 7.53
CA ASN A 82 -12.44 -9.03 8.53
C ASN A 82 -11.22 -8.17 8.22
N LEU A 83 -10.87 -7.26 9.14
CA LEU A 83 -9.67 -6.44 9.03
C LEU A 83 -8.42 -7.29 9.19
N ARG A 84 -7.32 -6.87 8.56
CA ARG A 84 -6.02 -7.48 8.81
C ARG A 84 -5.50 -7.05 10.18
N ASP A 85 -4.93 -8.00 10.90
CA ASP A 85 -4.25 -7.74 12.15
C ASP A 85 -2.83 -7.22 11.87
N VAL A 86 -2.49 -6.06 12.43
CA VAL A 86 -1.17 -5.43 12.27
C VAL A 86 -0.04 -6.23 12.93
N HIS A 87 -0.33 -6.91 14.06
CA HIS A 87 0.62 -7.76 14.75
C HIS A 87 0.90 -9.03 13.94
N GLU A 88 -0.12 -9.64 13.34
CA GLU A 88 0.11 -10.76 12.41
C GLU A 88 0.94 -10.33 11.20
N LEU A 89 0.60 -9.19 10.59
CA LEU A 89 1.38 -8.64 9.46
C LEU A 89 2.84 -8.41 9.86
N ARG A 90 3.10 -7.82 11.03
CA ARG A 90 4.45 -7.61 11.55
C ARG A 90 5.17 -8.92 11.82
N TYR A 91 4.49 -9.90 12.40
CA TYR A 91 5.04 -11.23 12.69
C TYR A 91 5.52 -11.89 11.40
N TRP A 92 4.64 -11.99 10.39
CA TRP A 92 4.96 -12.62 9.11
C TRP A 92 6.01 -11.84 8.31
N ALA A 93 6.02 -10.50 8.39
CA ALA A 93 7.07 -9.70 7.77
C ALA A 93 8.46 -9.97 8.38
N ASN A 94 8.54 -10.14 9.70
CA ASN A 94 9.78 -10.52 10.38
C ASN A 94 10.17 -11.97 10.07
N ALA A 95 9.20 -12.90 10.06
CA ALA A 95 9.44 -14.27 9.65
C ALA A 95 10.02 -14.34 8.23
N TYR A 96 9.46 -13.57 7.28
CA TYR A 96 9.98 -13.46 5.92
C TYR A 96 11.44 -12.96 5.90
N LYS A 97 11.76 -11.94 6.71
CA LYS A 97 13.12 -11.38 6.82
C LYS A 97 14.12 -12.40 7.35
N ASN A 98 13.71 -13.19 8.34
CA ASN A 98 14.56 -14.12 9.08
C ASN A 98 14.55 -15.54 8.49
N ALA A 99 13.71 -15.80 7.49
CA ALA A 99 13.61 -17.07 6.80
C ALA A 99 14.97 -17.51 6.24
N SER A 100 15.28 -18.79 6.40
CA SER A 100 16.64 -19.31 6.13
C SER A 100 16.89 -19.55 4.63
N ASN A 101 15.83 -19.66 3.84
CA ASN A 101 15.92 -19.93 2.41
C ASN A 101 14.75 -19.28 1.64
N PHE A 102 14.92 -19.21 0.32
CA PHE A 102 13.95 -18.59 -0.57
C PHE A 102 12.61 -19.34 -0.63
N ALA A 103 12.59 -20.66 -0.44
CA ALA A 103 11.35 -21.44 -0.45
C ALA A 103 10.44 -21.08 0.73
N GLU A 104 11.02 -20.90 1.92
CA GLU A 104 10.31 -20.44 3.11
C GLU A 104 9.80 -19.01 2.94
N GLN A 105 10.60 -18.10 2.37
CA GLN A 105 10.17 -16.75 2.02
C GLN A 105 8.96 -16.77 1.07
N MET A 106 9.02 -17.59 0.02
CA MET A 106 7.93 -17.69 -0.96
C MET A 106 6.68 -18.27 -0.32
N LYS A 107 6.81 -19.28 0.55
CA LYS A 107 5.67 -19.82 1.29
C LYS A 107 4.98 -18.74 2.14
N ILE A 108 5.74 -17.95 2.90
CA ILE A 108 5.18 -16.85 3.70
C ILE A 108 4.52 -15.81 2.79
N TRP A 109 5.19 -15.47 1.68
CA TRP A 109 4.68 -14.54 0.70
C TRP A 109 3.33 -15.01 0.15
N ASP A 110 3.21 -16.28 -0.25
CA ASP A 110 2.00 -16.84 -0.84
C ASP A 110 0.85 -17.00 0.18
N ASP A 111 1.15 -17.46 1.40
CA ASP A 111 0.15 -17.75 2.44
C ASP A 111 -0.42 -16.47 3.09
N HIS A 112 0.42 -15.45 3.28
CA HIS A 112 0.10 -14.23 4.06
C HIS A 112 0.13 -12.94 3.24
N GLY A 113 0.73 -12.94 2.04
CA GLY A 113 0.76 -11.78 1.16
C GLY A 113 1.65 -10.65 1.65
N VAL A 114 2.63 -10.95 2.51
CA VAL A 114 3.50 -9.95 3.14
C VAL A 114 4.97 -10.37 3.09
N ARG A 115 5.85 -9.38 2.94
CA ARG A 115 7.31 -9.49 3.03
C ARG A 115 7.87 -8.36 3.87
N TRP A 116 9.16 -8.44 4.17
CA TRP A 116 9.86 -7.38 4.91
C TRP A 116 9.84 -6.03 4.17
N SER A 117 9.58 -4.97 4.93
CA SER A 117 9.72 -3.57 4.57
C SER A 117 10.38 -2.83 5.74
N SER A 118 11.22 -1.85 5.43
CA SER A 118 11.89 -0.96 6.37
C SER A 118 10.90 -0.12 7.16
N LEU A 119 9.67 0.08 6.67
CA LEU A 119 8.60 0.71 7.44
C LEU A 119 8.31 -0.03 8.75
N TRP A 120 8.58 -1.33 8.83
CA TRP A 120 8.46 -2.10 10.07
C TRP A 120 9.50 -1.77 11.14
N LEU A 121 10.51 -0.94 10.82
CA LEU A 121 11.41 -0.36 11.82
C LEU A 121 10.70 0.68 12.71
N LEU A 122 9.61 1.28 12.21
CA LEU A 122 8.75 2.17 12.99
C LEU A 122 7.79 1.31 13.83
N ASP A 123 7.86 1.45 15.14
CA ASP A 123 7.06 0.68 16.12
C ASP A 123 5.56 0.93 15.98
N TYR A 124 5.17 2.16 15.62
CA TYR A 124 3.79 2.58 15.41
C TYR A 124 3.25 2.29 14.00
N TRP A 125 4.08 1.81 13.06
CA TRP A 125 3.64 1.61 11.67
C TRP A 125 2.50 0.60 11.57
N ASN A 126 1.41 1.03 10.91
CA ASN A 126 0.26 0.19 10.63
C ASN A 126 -0.19 0.36 9.17
N PRO A 127 0.10 -0.59 8.26
CA PRO A 127 -0.26 -0.47 6.86
C PRO A 127 -1.78 -0.54 6.61
N THR A 128 -2.59 -0.99 7.56
CA THR A 128 -4.06 -0.99 7.38
C THR A 128 -4.69 0.38 7.61
N ARG A 129 -3.94 1.32 8.21
CA ARG A 129 -4.41 2.67 8.54
C ARG A 129 -3.56 3.79 7.94
N MET A 130 -2.25 3.55 7.80
CA MET A 130 -1.27 4.55 7.41
C MET A 130 -0.88 4.46 5.93
N LEU A 131 -1.28 3.41 5.22
CA LEU A 131 -1.05 3.26 3.79
C LEU A 131 -2.24 3.82 3.01
N VAL A 132 -2.04 4.98 2.40
CA VAL A 132 -3.07 5.70 1.65
C VAL A 132 -2.82 5.51 0.16
N ILE A 133 -3.86 5.06 -0.55
CA ILE A 133 -3.81 4.97 -2.00
C ILE A 133 -4.20 6.32 -2.58
N ASP A 134 -3.35 6.86 -3.45
CA ASP A 134 -3.60 8.14 -4.09
C ASP A 134 -4.81 8.04 -5.03
N SER A 135 -5.86 8.76 -4.64
CA SER A 135 -7.11 8.84 -5.39
C SER A 135 -6.95 9.50 -6.76
N MET A 136 -5.93 10.35 -6.96
CA MET A 136 -5.74 11.05 -8.23
C MET A 136 -5.49 10.06 -9.37
N HIS A 137 -4.56 9.13 -9.19
CA HIS A 137 -4.23 8.12 -10.20
C HIS A 137 -5.40 7.14 -10.41
N CYS A 138 -6.10 6.77 -9.33
CA CYS A 138 -7.27 5.89 -9.42
C CYS A 138 -8.44 6.57 -10.17
N LEU A 139 -8.73 7.83 -9.85
CA LEU A 139 -9.89 8.55 -10.35
C LEU A 139 -9.63 9.18 -11.72
N LEU A 140 -8.55 9.97 -11.87
CA LEU A 140 -8.28 10.71 -13.10
C LEU A 140 -7.73 9.81 -14.21
N GLU A 141 -6.68 9.04 -13.91
CA GLU A 141 -6.00 8.19 -14.90
C GLU A 141 -6.71 6.84 -15.10
N GLY A 142 -7.36 6.32 -14.06
CA GLY A 142 -8.17 5.10 -14.16
C GLY A 142 -9.61 5.40 -14.63
N LEU A 143 -10.45 5.84 -13.69
CA LEU A 143 -11.91 5.87 -13.85
C LEU A 143 -12.39 6.88 -14.89
N ILE A 144 -11.88 8.12 -14.88
CA ILE A 144 -12.31 9.16 -15.83
C ILE A 144 -11.84 8.81 -17.23
N GLN A 145 -10.60 8.37 -17.40
CA GLN A 145 -10.13 7.91 -18.71
C GLN A 145 -10.98 6.76 -19.24
N TYR A 146 -11.28 5.76 -18.40
CA TYR A 146 -12.17 4.67 -18.76
C TYR A 146 -13.55 5.19 -19.17
N HIS A 147 -14.16 6.05 -18.35
CA HIS A 147 -15.50 6.58 -18.59
C HIS A 147 -15.56 7.40 -19.88
N CYS A 148 -14.63 8.32 -20.11
CA CYS A 148 -14.58 9.13 -21.32
C CYS A 148 -14.41 8.27 -22.59
N ARG A 149 -13.47 7.31 -22.58
CA ARG A 149 -13.15 6.52 -23.79
C ARG A 149 -14.13 5.38 -24.04
N HIS A 150 -14.58 4.68 -22.99
CA HIS A 150 -15.35 3.44 -23.13
C HIS A 150 -16.85 3.64 -22.89
N VAL A 151 -17.23 4.51 -21.95
CA VAL A 151 -18.65 4.76 -21.63
C VAL A 151 -19.22 5.86 -22.51
N LEU A 152 -18.58 7.03 -22.53
CA LEU A 152 -19.01 8.19 -23.32
C LEU A 152 -18.54 8.12 -24.78
N ARG A 153 -17.63 7.19 -25.11
CA ARG A 153 -17.09 6.97 -26.46
C ARG A 153 -16.46 8.22 -27.07
N VAL A 154 -15.78 9.01 -26.25
CA VAL A 154 -14.95 10.14 -26.71
C VAL A 154 -13.63 9.58 -27.21
N ASP A 155 -13.70 8.81 -28.30
CA ASP A 155 -12.56 8.24 -29.04
C ASP A 155 -12.93 8.22 -30.52
N ALA A 156 -12.07 8.78 -31.37
CA ALA A 156 -12.26 8.85 -32.81
C ALA A 156 -12.26 7.47 -33.51
N SER A 157 -11.92 6.38 -32.81
CA SER A 157 -11.65 5.07 -33.41
C SER A 157 -12.47 3.87 -32.87
N SER A 158 -13.35 4.05 -31.88
CA SER A 158 -13.95 2.89 -31.20
C SER A 158 -15.14 2.24 -31.95
N THR A 159 -14.87 1.09 -32.58
CA THR A 159 -15.90 0.16 -33.08
C THR A 159 -15.81 -1.16 -32.32
N LYS A 160 -16.73 -1.39 -31.37
CA LYS A 160 -17.38 -2.68 -30.99
C LYS A 160 -17.76 -2.73 -29.51
N ILE A 161 -18.88 -3.39 -29.27
CA ILE A 161 -19.61 -3.51 -28.00
C ILE A 161 -19.07 -4.70 -27.21
N SER A 162 -18.83 -4.53 -25.91
CA SER A 162 -18.79 -5.62 -24.93
C SER A 162 -19.89 -5.39 -23.90
N SER A 163 -20.69 -6.43 -23.64
CA SER A 163 -21.91 -6.36 -22.83
C SER A 163 -21.68 -6.29 -21.31
N ASP A 164 -20.42 -6.35 -20.86
CA ASP A 164 -20.04 -6.43 -19.44
C ASP A 164 -19.15 -5.23 -19.05
N GLY A 165 -19.70 -4.01 -19.14
CA GLY A 165 -18.94 -2.76 -18.93
C GLY A 165 -18.26 -2.65 -17.56
N LEU A 166 -18.89 -3.11 -16.49
CA LEU A 166 -18.37 -2.94 -15.12
C LEU A 166 -17.19 -3.87 -14.81
N LYS A 167 -17.19 -5.10 -15.32
CA LYS A 167 -16.04 -6.01 -15.23
C LYS A 167 -14.87 -5.51 -16.06
N HIS A 168 -15.16 -5.00 -17.27
CA HIS A 168 -14.14 -4.36 -18.10
C HIS A 168 -13.49 -3.15 -17.43
N ALA A 169 -14.23 -2.35 -16.65
CA ALA A 169 -13.66 -1.22 -15.92
C ALA A 169 -12.64 -1.68 -14.87
N PHE A 170 -12.94 -2.75 -14.13
CA PHE A 170 -12.04 -3.31 -13.14
C PHE A 170 -10.77 -3.87 -13.81
N ASP A 171 -10.92 -4.68 -14.85
CA ASP A 171 -9.79 -5.23 -15.61
C ASP A 171 -8.92 -4.13 -16.24
N PHE A 172 -9.55 -3.07 -16.76
CA PHE A 172 -8.87 -1.90 -17.33
C PHE A 172 -8.06 -1.14 -16.27
N LEU A 173 -8.63 -0.92 -15.08
CA LEU A 173 -7.91 -0.31 -13.95
C LEU A 173 -6.70 -1.17 -13.53
N MET A 174 -6.85 -2.49 -13.52
CA MET A 174 -5.78 -3.43 -13.16
C MET A 174 -4.70 -3.58 -14.25
N MET A 175 -4.96 -3.11 -15.47
CA MET A 175 -4.01 -3.13 -16.59
C MET A 175 -3.25 -1.82 -16.75
N MET A 176 -3.85 -0.70 -16.32
CA MET A 176 -3.28 0.64 -16.46
C MET A 176 -2.49 1.13 -15.24
N ILE A 177 -2.60 0.42 -14.12
CA ILE A 177 -1.89 0.69 -12.86
C ILE A 177 -0.89 -0.44 -12.60
#